data_AF-A0A5C8LT80-F1
#
_entry.id   AF-A0A5C8LT80-F1
#
_cell.length_a   1.000
_cell.length_b   1.000
_cell.length_c   1.000
_cell.angle_alpha   90.00
_cell.angle_beta   90.00
_cell.angle_gamma   90.00
#
_symmetry.space_group_name_H-M   'P 1'
#
loop_
_entity.id
_entity.type
_entity.pdbx_description
1 polymer ?
#
loop_
_entity_poly.entity_id
_entity_poly.type
_entity_poly.pdbx_seq_one_letter_code
_entity_poly.pdbx_strand_id
1 'polypeptide(L)'
;MWMLLLLLAVAPIVFLALRLDQLGKMQNRLKVQLHFAEQQSVQLEHLAFWLAEEQSQQLLAKVHQAGRTQTKAPVWYLHTELLCKAIPVLCKEQANHNMLPRQAVAKFLKQQNQLTFNEMENFIRHHSALTELWQSNTLTSYLKLCQRAVEMVQDYQPVNADRLAG
;
A
#
# COMPACT_ATOMS: atom_id res chain seq x y z
N MET A 1 -10.46 -54.88 48.14
CA MET A 1 -10.15 -53.46 48.42
C MET A 1 -8.96 -52.94 47.60
N TRP A 2 -7.79 -53.58 47.61
CA TRP A 2 -6.60 -53.11 46.90
C TRP A 2 -6.74 -52.96 45.36
N MET A 3 -7.45 -53.88 44.70
CA MET A 3 -7.71 -53.79 43.25
C MET A 3 -8.60 -52.61 42.86
N LEU A 4 -9.54 -52.21 43.73
CA LEU A 4 -10.42 -51.07 43.51
C LEU A 4 -9.67 -49.74 43.66
N LEU A 5 -8.76 -49.65 44.63
CA LEU A 5 -7.87 -48.50 44.82
C LEU A 5 -6.91 -48.31 43.64
N LEU A 6 -6.36 -49.41 43.11
CA LEU A 6 -5.52 -49.38 41.90
C LEU A 6 -6.29 -48.91 40.66
N LEU A 7 -7.50 -49.42 40.44
CA LEU A 7 -8.37 -48.97 39.34
C LEU A 7 -8.75 -47.49 39.45
N LEU A 8 -9.04 -47.02 40.66
CA LEU A 8 -9.38 -45.61 40.91
C LEU A 8 -8.19 -44.67 40.66
N ALA A 9 -6.97 -45.13 40.93
CA ALA A 9 -5.75 -44.35 40.69
C ALA A 9 -5.32 -44.32 39.21
N VAL A 10 -5.54 -45.42 38.47
CA VAL A 10 -5.12 -45.54 37.06
C VAL A 10 -6.10 -44.86 36.10
N ALA A 11 -7.41 -44.91 36.37
CA ALA A 11 -8.44 -44.29 35.52
C ALA A 11 -8.22 -42.79 35.22
N PRO A 12 -7.90 -41.89 36.20
CA PRO A 12 -7.68 -40.47 35.92
C PRO A 12 -6.40 -40.23 35.12
N ILE A 13 -5.37 -41.05 35.30
CA ILE A 13 -4.11 -40.95 34.55
C ILE A 13 -4.35 -41.28 33.07
N VAL A 14 -5.10 -42.34 32.79
CA VAL A 14 -5.47 -42.73 31.43
C VAL A 14 -6.38 -41.66 30.80
N PHE A 15 -7.32 -41.10 31.55
CA PHE A 15 -8.17 -40.00 31.08
C PHE A 15 -7.37 -38.73 30.74
N LEU A 16 -6.40 -38.35 31.59
CA LEU A 16 -5.48 -37.24 31.33
C LEU A 16 -4.62 -37.50 30.08
N ALA A 17 -4.11 -38.73 29.92
CA ALA A 17 -3.33 -39.11 28.73
C ALA A 17 -4.15 -38.99 27.44
N LEU A 18 -5.42 -39.43 27.45
CA LEU A 18 -6.33 -39.30 26.30
C LEU A 18 -6.64 -37.83 25.99
N ARG A 19 -6.82 -36.98 27.01
CA ARG A 19 -7.03 -35.54 26.83
C ARG A 19 -5.80 -34.83 26.26
N LEU A 20 -4.60 -35.19 26.74
CA LEU A 20 -3.33 -34.67 26.22
C LEU A 20 -3.13 -35.06 24.76
N ASP A 21 -3.48 -36.28 24.37
CA ASP A 21 -3.38 -36.73 22.98
C ASP A 21 -4.41 -36.02 22.06
N GLN A 22 -5.62 -35.76 22.56
CA GLN A 22 -6.61 -34.93 21.86
C GLN A 22 -6.13 -33.47 21.69
N LEU A 23 -5.53 -32.88 22.73
CA LEU A 23 -4.96 -31.54 22.70
C LEU A 23 -3.77 -31.45 21.73
N GLY A 24 -2.89 -32.46 21.70
CA GLY A 24 -1.78 -32.54 20.76
C GLY A 24 -2.24 -32.63 19.30
N LYS A 25 -3.29 -33.40 19.02
CA LYS A 25 -3.91 -33.49 17.70
C LYS A 25 -4.55 -32.16 17.28
N MET A 26 -5.24 -31.47 18.19
CA MET A 26 -5.77 -30.12 17.92
C MET A 26 -4.64 -29.12 17.67
N GLN A 27 -3.59 -29.10 18.50
CA GLN A 27 -2.44 -28.21 18.32
C GLN A 27 -1.77 -28.40 16.96
N ASN A 28 -1.58 -29.65 16.51
CA ASN A 28 -1.03 -29.92 15.18
C ASN A 28 -1.96 -29.46 14.06
N ARG A 29 -3.28 -29.66 14.18
CA ARG A 29 -4.25 -29.14 13.22
C ARG A 29 -4.22 -27.61 13.15
N LEU A 30 -4.19 -26.93 14.30
CA LEU A 30 -4.09 -25.47 14.35
C LEU A 30 -2.77 -24.97 13.75
N LYS A 31 -1.64 -25.63 14.02
CA LYS A 31 -0.35 -25.28 13.40
C LYS A 31 -0.38 -25.39 11.89
N VAL A 32 -0.96 -26.46 11.37
CA VAL A 32 -1.12 -26.66 9.92
C VAL A 32 -2.01 -25.57 9.33
N GLN A 33 -3.15 -25.27 9.96
CA GLN A 33 -4.04 -24.19 9.51
C GLN A 33 -3.36 -22.82 9.52
N LEU A 34 -2.55 -22.53 10.55
CA LEU A 34 -1.80 -21.29 10.65
C LEU A 34 -0.76 -21.18 9.54
N HIS A 35 -0.03 -22.27 9.26
CA HIS A 35 0.94 -22.29 8.16
C HIS A 35 0.26 -22.12 6.79
N PHE A 36 -0.93 -22.70 6.58
CA PHE A 36 -1.70 -22.47 5.37
C PHE A 36 -2.18 -21.02 5.25
N ALA A 37 -2.64 -20.43 6.35
CA ALA A 37 -3.06 -19.03 6.38
C ALA A 37 -1.88 -18.08 6.11
N GLU A 38 -0.70 -18.36 6.66
CA GLU A 38 0.52 -17.60 6.41
C GLU A 38 0.99 -17.73 4.96
N GLN A 39 0.88 -18.92 4.37
CA GLN A 39 1.18 -19.10 2.95
C GLN A 39 0.20 -18.33 2.05
N GLN A 40 -1.09 -18.29 2.42
CA GLN A 40 -2.10 -17.50 1.72
C GLN A 40 -1.86 -15.99 1.87
N SER A 41 -1.41 -15.51 3.04
CA SER A 41 -1.13 -14.09 3.24
C SER A 41 0.02 -13.61 2.37
N VAL A 42 1.10 -14.40 2.26
CA VAL A 42 2.23 -14.09 1.36
C VAL A 42 1.78 -14.01 -0.11
N GLN A 43 0.91 -14.93 -0.55
CA GLN A 43 0.35 -14.86 -1.90
C GLN A 43 -0.49 -13.60 -2.13
N LEU A 44 -1.30 -13.21 -1.14
CA LEU A 44 -2.11 -12.00 -1.21
C LEU A 44 -1.25 -10.73 -1.27
N GLU A 45 -0.17 -10.68 -0.48
CA GLU A 45 0.80 -9.57 -0.49
C GLU A 45 1.48 -9.42 -1.85
N HIS A 46 1.89 -10.54 -2.47
CA HIS A 46 2.45 -10.52 -3.82
C HIS A 46 1.45 -10.02 -4.87
N LEU A 47 0.19 -10.45 -4.80
CA LEU A 47 -0.86 -9.97 -5.69
C LEU A 47 -1.14 -8.47 -5.48
N ALA A 48 -1.17 -8.01 -4.23
CA ALA A 48 -1.36 -6.60 -3.91
C ALA A 48 -0.22 -5.73 -4.45
N PHE A 49 1.03 -6.20 -4.34
CA PHE A 49 2.18 -5.51 -4.91
C PHE A 49 2.10 -5.46 -6.44
N TRP A 50 1.75 -6.57 -7.09
CA TRP A 50 1.61 -6.62 -8.55
C TRP A 50 0.51 -5.67 -9.06
N LEU A 51 -0.63 -5.64 -8.37
CA LEU A 51 -1.74 -4.74 -8.71
C LEU A 51 -1.38 -3.26 -8.51
N ALA A 52 -0.61 -2.93 -7.47
CA ALA A 52 -0.10 -1.58 -7.26
C ALA A 52 0.90 -1.15 -8.34
N GLU A 53 1.75 -2.07 -8.79
CA GLU A 53 2.68 -1.85 -9.92
C GLU A 53 1.90 -1.60 -11.22
N GLU A 54 0.90 -2.43 -11.52
CA GLU A 54 0.04 -2.24 -12.69
C GLU A 54 -0.69 -0.89 -12.65
N GLN A 55 -1.28 -0.54 -11.50
CA GLN A 55 -1.95 0.75 -11.33
C GLN A 55 -0.98 1.93 -11.52
N SER A 56 0.24 1.83 -10.98
CA SER A 56 1.29 2.83 -11.17
C SER A 56 1.62 3.02 -12.65
N GLN A 57 1.82 1.92 -13.39
CA GLN A 57 2.13 1.95 -14.82
C GLN A 57 0.99 2.56 -15.64
N GLN A 58 -0.26 2.21 -15.33
CA GLN A 58 -1.42 2.80 -15.99
C GLN A 58 -1.54 4.32 -15.74
N LEU A 59 -1.31 4.77 -14.50
CA LEU A 59 -1.30 6.19 -14.16
C LEU A 59 -0.15 6.93 -14.87
N LEU A 60 1.04 6.34 -14.91
CA LEU A 60 2.19 6.91 -15.63
C LEU A 60 1.93 7.04 -17.12
N ALA A 61 1.35 6.01 -17.75
CA ALA A 61 0.99 6.06 -19.17
C ALA A 61 0.01 7.22 -19.45
N LYS A 62 -0.99 7.42 -18.58
CA LYS A 62 -1.95 8.53 -18.68
C LYS A 62 -1.29 9.90 -18.52
N VAL A 63 -0.35 10.04 -17.57
CA VAL A 63 0.43 11.28 -17.38
C VAL A 63 1.28 11.56 -18.63
N HIS A 64 2.04 10.58 -19.10
CA HIS A 64 2.91 10.72 -20.28
C HIS A 64 2.11 10.97 -21.57
N GLN A 65 0.90 10.46 -21.68
CA GLN A 65 0.00 10.78 -22.79
C GLN A 65 -0.43 12.24 -22.72
N ALA A 66 -0.87 12.72 -21.54
CA ALA A 66 -1.27 14.11 -21.34
C ALA A 66 -0.13 15.10 -21.61
N GLY A 67 1.09 14.76 -21.19
CA GLY A 67 2.28 15.56 -21.47
C GLY A 67 2.64 15.62 -22.95
N ARG A 68 2.34 14.57 -23.74
CA ARG A 68 2.58 14.55 -25.19
C ARG A 68 1.54 15.31 -25.99
N THR A 69 0.30 15.39 -25.51
CA THR A 69 -0.78 16.12 -26.18
C THR A 69 -0.72 17.64 -25.94
N GLN A 70 0.02 18.09 -24.93
CA GLN A 70 0.15 19.50 -24.57
C GLN A 70 1.42 20.14 -25.16
N THR A 71 1.28 21.30 -25.81
CA THR A 71 2.40 22.05 -26.40
C THR A 71 3.39 22.58 -25.36
N LYS A 72 2.93 22.78 -24.11
CA LYS A 72 3.75 23.16 -22.96
C LYS A 72 3.24 22.41 -21.73
N ALA A 73 4.03 21.46 -21.24
CA ALA A 73 3.67 20.71 -20.04
C ALA A 73 3.61 21.64 -18.82
N PRO A 74 2.59 21.52 -17.95
CA PRO A 74 2.51 22.30 -16.72
C PRO A 74 3.66 21.94 -15.78
N VAL A 75 4.11 22.88 -14.94
CA VAL A 75 5.16 22.67 -13.93
C VAL A 75 4.83 21.49 -13.00
N TRP A 76 3.54 21.20 -12.84
CA TRP A 76 3.02 20.12 -12.02
C TRP A 76 3.11 18.74 -12.67
N TYR A 77 3.42 18.65 -13.97
CA TYR A 77 3.63 17.38 -14.67
C TYR A 77 4.68 16.52 -13.97
N LEU A 78 5.84 17.11 -13.65
CA LEU A 78 6.93 16.40 -12.98
C LEU A 78 6.54 15.96 -11.56
N HIS A 79 5.75 16.78 -10.86
CA HIS A 79 5.25 16.48 -9.52
C HIS A 79 4.32 15.26 -9.56
N THR A 80 3.35 15.27 -10.48
CA THR A 80 2.41 14.16 -10.67
C THR A 80 3.12 12.88 -11.11
N GLU A 81 4.09 12.97 -12.01
CA GLU A 81 4.88 11.82 -12.46
C GLU A 81 5.66 11.17 -11.30
N LEU A 82 6.32 11.99 -10.47
CA LEU A 82 7.06 11.50 -9.30
C LEU A 82 6.15 10.87 -8.24
N LEU A 83 4.94 11.41 -8.04
CA LEU A 83 3.96 10.82 -7.14
C LEU A 83 3.52 9.43 -7.61
N CYS A 84 3.26 9.27 -8.91
CA CYS A 84 2.91 7.96 -9.47
C CYS A 84 4.07 6.97 -9.38
N LYS A 85 5.31 7.40 -9.71
CA LYS A 85 6.52 6.55 -9.58
C LYS A 85 6.79 6.08 -8.14
N ALA A 86 6.33 6.82 -7.14
CA ALA A 86 6.52 6.45 -5.74
C ALA A 86 5.59 5.30 -5.29
N ILE A 87 4.49 5.01 -6.00
CA ILE A 87 3.46 4.03 -5.58
C ILE A 87 4.06 2.64 -5.24
N PRO A 88 4.90 2.02 -6.09
CA PRO A 88 5.45 0.69 -5.78
C PRO A 88 6.39 0.70 -4.57
N VAL A 89 7.17 1.78 -4.42
CA VAL A 89 8.08 1.96 -3.28
C VAL A 89 7.30 2.13 -1.98
N LEU A 90 6.19 2.87 -2.03
CA LEU A 90 5.27 3.04 -0.91
C LEU A 90 4.65 1.71 -0.47
N CYS A 91 4.17 0.91 -1.42
CA CYS A 91 3.61 -0.42 -1.12
C CYS A 91 4.66 -1.33 -0.47
N LYS A 92 5.91 -1.29 -0.96
CA LYS A 92 7.02 -2.08 -0.39
C LYS A 92 7.40 -1.63 1.02
N GLU A 93 7.51 -0.32 1.25
CA GLU A 93 7.89 0.23 2.56
C GLU A 93 6.76 0.12 3.59
N GLN A 94 5.50 0.18 3.17
CA GLN A 94 4.35 -0.13 4.02
C GLN A 94 4.37 -1.59 4.45
N ALA A 95 4.53 -2.54 3.52
CA ALA A 95 4.54 -3.98 3.82
C ALA A 95 5.72 -4.39 4.71
N ASN A 96 6.92 -3.84 4.46
CA ASN A 96 8.13 -4.25 5.18
C ASN A 96 8.37 -3.51 6.50
N HIS A 97 7.95 -2.25 6.58
CA HIS A 97 8.37 -1.35 7.67
C HIS A 97 7.21 -0.62 8.34
N ASN A 98 5.94 -0.89 7.96
CA ASN A 98 4.76 -0.16 8.43
C ASN A 98 4.93 1.37 8.34
N MET A 99 5.72 1.83 7.37
CA MET A 99 6.05 3.24 7.23
C MET A 99 4.85 4.01 6.69
N LEU A 100 4.61 5.21 7.21
CA LEU A 100 3.52 6.05 6.73
C LEU A 100 3.79 6.54 5.30
N PRO A 101 2.75 6.70 4.43
CA PRO A 101 2.91 7.15 3.05
C PRO A 101 3.74 8.43 2.92
N ARG A 102 3.51 9.44 3.76
CA ARG A 102 4.30 10.68 3.74
C ARG A 102 5.80 10.47 3.97
N GLN A 103 6.16 9.56 4.88
CA GLN A 103 7.56 9.26 5.21
C GLN A 103 8.24 8.51 4.06
N ALA A 104 7.52 7.55 3.47
CA ALA A 104 8.00 6.79 2.31
C ALA A 104 8.15 7.69 1.07
N VAL A 105 7.24 8.65 0.84
CA VAL A 105 7.39 9.68 -0.21
C VAL A 105 8.62 10.55 0.04
N ALA A 106 8.83 11.03 1.28
CA ALA A 106 9.99 11.84 1.62
C ALA A 106 11.31 11.09 1.37
N LYS A 107 11.35 9.79 1.74
CA LYS A 107 12.50 8.91 1.48
C LYS A 107 12.73 8.72 -0.02
N PHE A 108 11.67 8.48 -0.79
CA PHE A 108 11.74 8.32 -2.24
C PHE A 108 12.23 9.59 -2.95
N LEU A 109 11.69 10.76 -2.60
CA LEU A 109 12.10 12.04 -3.19
C LEU A 109 13.57 12.36 -2.89
N LYS A 110 14.04 12.06 -1.68
CA LYS A 110 15.46 12.19 -1.31
C LYS A 110 16.37 11.30 -2.15
N GLN A 111 15.91 10.10 -2.55
CA GLN A 111 16.67 9.19 -3.41
C GLN A 111 16.71 9.64 -4.86
N GLN A 112 15.62 10.22 -5.38
CA GLN A 112 15.55 10.69 -6.76
C GLN A 112 16.32 11.99 -6.99
N ASN A 113 16.47 12.84 -5.97
CA ASN A 113 17.16 14.14 -6.04
C ASN A 113 16.64 15.08 -7.16
N GLN A 114 15.40 14.86 -7.62
CA GLN A 114 14.75 15.67 -8.65
C GLN A 114 13.84 16.75 -8.07
N LEU A 115 13.30 16.51 -6.86
CA LEU A 115 12.34 17.40 -6.20
C LEU A 115 12.47 17.26 -4.69
N THR A 116 12.38 18.37 -3.97
CA THR A 116 12.35 18.34 -2.50
C THR A 116 10.96 17.97 -1.98
N PHE A 117 10.91 17.41 -0.77
CA PHE A 117 9.63 17.10 -0.11
C PHE A 117 8.76 18.35 0.08
N ASN A 118 9.37 19.51 0.39
CA ASN A 118 8.64 20.76 0.57
C ASN A 118 8.02 21.27 -0.73
N GLU A 119 8.70 21.15 -1.88
CA GLU A 119 8.13 21.52 -3.17
C GLU A 119 6.92 20.64 -3.51
N MET A 120 7.02 19.33 -3.26
CA MET A 120 5.90 18.41 -3.41
C MET A 120 4.73 18.77 -2.50
N GLU A 121 5.01 19.02 -1.22
CA GLU A 121 3.98 19.33 -0.24
C GLU A 121 3.31 20.68 -0.55
N ASN A 122 4.08 21.67 -1.00
CA ASN A 122 3.54 22.94 -1.46
C ASN A 122 2.60 22.72 -2.65
N PHE A 123 3.01 21.97 -3.68
CA PHE A 123 2.13 21.66 -4.81
C PHE A 123 0.80 21.03 -4.37
N ILE A 124 0.86 20.05 -3.47
CA ILE A 124 -0.34 19.38 -2.93
C ILE A 124 -1.22 20.37 -2.16
N ARG A 125 -0.63 21.25 -1.35
CA ARG A 125 -1.34 22.26 -0.55
C ARG A 125 -2.00 23.35 -1.39
N HIS A 126 -1.48 23.65 -2.58
CA HIS A 126 -2.12 24.60 -3.51
C HIS A 126 -3.43 24.06 -4.10
N HIS A 127 -3.71 22.75 -3.95
CA HIS A 127 -4.90 22.09 -4.48
C HIS A 127 -5.69 21.46 -3.33
N SER A 128 -6.80 22.08 -2.94
CA SER A 128 -7.65 21.61 -1.82
C SER A 128 -8.07 20.15 -1.98
N ALA A 129 -8.44 19.74 -3.20
CA ALA A 129 -8.81 18.35 -3.52
C ALA A 129 -7.69 17.33 -3.28
N LEU A 130 -6.42 17.73 -3.44
CA LEU A 130 -5.26 16.86 -3.16
C LEU A 130 -4.88 16.90 -1.68
N THR A 131 -5.10 18.05 -1.02
CA THR A 131 -4.74 18.27 0.38
C THR A 131 -5.50 17.35 1.33
N GLU A 132 -6.80 17.16 1.13
CA GLU A 132 -7.61 16.26 1.96
C GLU A 132 -7.11 14.81 1.87
N LEU A 133 -6.83 14.35 0.65
CA LEU A 133 -6.29 13.02 0.37
C LEU A 133 -4.86 12.84 0.89
N TRP A 134 -4.08 13.91 0.96
CA TRP A 134 -2.74 13.90 1.52
C TRP A 134 -2.72 13.85 3.04
N GLN A 135 -3.73 14.43 3.71
CA GLN A 135 -3.82 14.49 5.17
C GLN A 135 -4.21 13.17 5.83
N SER A 136 -5.03 12.35 5.17
CA SER A 136 -5.43 11.06 5.71
C SER A 136 -4.29 10.05 5.85
N ASN A 137 -3.18 10.23 5.12
CA ASN A 137 -1.94 9.47 5.27
C ASN A 137 -2.13 7.94 5.21
N THR A 138 -3.08 7.48 4.40
CA THR A 138 -3.31 6.06 4.09
C THR A 138 -2.89 5.75 2.66
N LEU A 139 -2.53 4.50 2.38
CA LEU A 139 -2.18 4.06 1.03
C LEU A 139 -3.33 4.29 0.04
N THR A 140 -4.57 3.98 0.44
CA THR A 140 -5.76 4.19 -0.39
C THR A 140 -5.97 5.64 -0.76
N SER A 141 -5.80 6.57 0.19
CA SER A 141 -5.90 7.99 -0.10
C SER A 141 -4.77 8.50 -0.97
N TYR A 142 -3.55 7.96 -0.82
CA TYR A 142 -2.43 8.28 -1.69
C TYR A 142 -2.70 7.84 -3.14
N LEU A 143 -3.26 6.65 -3.36
CA LEU A 143 -3.64 6.19 -4.70
C LEU A 143 -4.72 7.08 -5.33
N LYS A 144 -5.73 7.49 -4.55
CA LYS A 144 -6.75 8.46 -4.99
C LYS A 144 -6.14 9.83 -5.30
N LEU A 145 -5.15 10.26 -4.51
CA LEU A 145 -4.42 11.51 -4.74
C LEU A 145 -3.68 11.46 -6.07
N CYS A 146 -2.95 10.37 -6.34
CA CYS A 146 -2.27 10.19 -7.62
C CYS A 146 -3.25 10.20 -8.78
N GLN A 147 -4.37 9.46 -8.69
CA GLN A 147 -5.41 9.47 -9.71
C GLN A 147 -5.94 10.89 -9.97
N ARG A 148 -6.29 11.62 -8.91
CA ARG A 148 -6.81 12.98 -9.04
C ARG A 148 -5.78 13.94 -9.64
N ALA A 149 -4.50 13.79 -9.27
CA ALA A 149 -3.42 14.58 -9.84
C ALA A 149 -3.21 14.28 -11.35
N VAL A 150 -3.38 13.03 -11.78
CA VAL A 150 -3.35 12.67 -13.22
C VAL A 150 -4.50 13.31 -13.98
N GLU A 151 -5.73 13.24 -13.45
CA GLU A 151 -6.91 13.88 -14.05
C GLU A 151 -6.70 15.39 -14.21
N MET A 152 -6.14 16.06 -13.19
CA MET A 152 -5.83 17.49 -13.26
C MET A 152 -4.83 17.84 -14.35
N VAL A 153 -3.86 16.97 -14.63
CA VAL A 153 -2.90 17.15 -15.73
C VAL A 153 -3.58 16.90 -17.08
N GLN A 154 -4.52 15.96 -17.16
CA GLN A 154 -5.29 15.68 -18.37
C GLN A 154 -6.27 16.80 -18.73
N ASP A 155 -6.94 17.36 -17.72
CA ASP A 155 -7.91 18.46 -17.87
C ASP A 155 -7.25 19.82 -18.06
N TYR A 156 -5.91 19.90 -17.97
CA TYR A 156 -5.19 21.14 -18.13
C TYR A 156 -5.30 21.66 -19.57
N GLN A 157 -6.11 22.70 -19.75
CA GLN A 157 -6.14 23.51 -20.95
C GLN A 157 -5.22 24.72 -20.76
N PRO A 158 -4.18 24.91 -21.59
CA PRO A 158 -3.41 26.13 -21.56
C PRO A 158 -4.36 27.28 -21.89
N VAL A 159 -4.47 28.27 -20.99
CA VAL A 159 -5.26 29.48 -21.24
C VAL A 159 -4.75 30.08 -22.54
N ASN A 160 -5.62 30.10 -23.56
CA ASN A 160 -5.32 30.58 -24.91
C ASN A 160 -4.56 31.91 -24.81
N ALA A 161 -3.34 31.92 -25.34
CA ALA A 161 -2.53 33.12 -25.53
C ALA A 161 -3.14 34.09 -26.58
N ASP A 162 -4.35 33.83 -27.08
CA ASP A 162 -5.07 34.67 -28.05
C ASP A 162 -5.79 35.87 -27.43
N ARG A 163 -5.76 36.06 -26.10
CA ARG A 163 -6.39 37.22 -25.43
C ARG A 163 -5.46 38.41 -25.17
N LEU A 164 -4.19 38.35 -25.59
CA LEU A 164 -3.21 39.43 -25.37
C LEU A 164 -2.74 40.12 -26.66
N ALA A 165 -3.37 39.84 -27.81
CA ALA A 165 -3.13 40.52 -29.08
C ALA A 165 -4.33 41.39 -29.51
N GLY A 166 -4.97 42.05 -28.55
CA GLY A 166 -6.00 43.08 -28.76
C GLY A 166 -5.43 44.47 -28.49
#